data_AF-A0A3P8FIJ7-F1
#
_entry.id   AF-A0A3P8FIJ7-F1
#
_cell.length_a   1.000
_cell.length_b   1.000
_cell.length_c   1.000
_cell.angle_alpha   90.00
_cell.angle_beta   90.00
_cell.angle_gamma   90.00
#
_symmetry.space_group_name_H-M   'P 1'
#
loop_
_entity.id
_entity.type
_entity.pdbx_description
1 polymer ?
#
loop_
_entity_poly.entity_id
_entity_poly.type
_entity_poly.pdbx_seq_one_letter_code
_entity_poly.pdbx_strand_id
1 'polypeptide(L)'
;MFLYDYFKSSFHNVECWKRNIDIEYNRILHVAGGEHTGIVINKFIDGEPNLKCDVTLSFSVWLRNGDMKKQENRCFRFRFFEDIENTDKHAIAQQFFRDLVSVFPRDYVTFLKRILKLMQGDYGALREIEIDMQFAKENETYQMPDPKQYDSGSEVENVTIAHVQEVLEHAYPNGLSVDIIAESLRCTNKEVNGFLSELEALGVVQKLQNEWIRVSAVDSIDMSRIPTSFGPRDNPTVAILTCLFVEKQSIDAIISNSTTVHRYRSGGDSNIYTLGWIGKHQVVVTKLAVIAHYTDASRHVRLGDVVVSGPDPNSYVFAHAYTVDRATEHVNGFLVRNWNPQDAIITHIAKNMDDKMIAEWDSITKTTIDRLDAANGDMSFSRPPPQADLLAVPVGGGQVVVIPHPNSERINSVVHVGSIGAMVSYRKQTFANEEQVNLKSFLRIFIF
;
A
#
# COMPACT_ATOMS: atom_id res chain seq x y z
N MET A 1 -20.52 -19.63 -20.10
CA MET A 1 -21.83 -19.66 -19.41
C MET A 1 -21.55 -19.68 -17.91
N PHE A 2 -22.24 -18.87 -17.12
CA PHE A 2 -22.03 -18.74 -15.67
C PHE A 2 -23.18 -19.40 -14.93
N LEU A 3 -22.84 -20.26 -14.00
CA LEU A 3 -23.77 -20.90 -13.10
C LEU A 3 -23.74 -20.16 -11.76
N TYR A 4 -24.90 -19.78 -11.26
CA TYR A 4 -25.08 -19.25 -9.92
C TYR A 4 -25.83 -20.28 -9.08
N ASP A 5 -25.13 -20.79 -8.06
CA ASP A 5 -25.65 -21.70 -7.06
C ASP A 5 -25.82 -20.93 -5.73
N TYR A 6 -27.00 -21.02 -5.14
CA TYR A 6 -27.27 -20.47 -3.81
C TYR A 6 -27.42 -21.63 -2.81
N PHE A 7 -26.57 -21.65 -1.79
CA PHE A 7 -26.60 -22.63 -0.71
C PHE A 7 -27.08 -21.95 0.57
N LYS A 8 -28.23 -22.40 1.08
CA LYS A 8 -28.75 -21.95 2.39
C LYS A 8 -28.32 -22.95 3.45
N SER A 9 -27.31 -22.61 4.25
CA SER A 9 -26.96 -23.38 5.43
C SER A 9 -27.85 -22.97 6.61
N SER A 10 -28.01 -23.86 7.59
CA SER A 10 -28.70 -23.59 8.85
C SER A 10 -28.04 -22.48 9.70
N PHE A 11 -26.80 -22.09 9.36
CA PHE A 11 -26.02 -21.12 10.15
C PHE A 11 -25.50 -19.91 9.34
N HIS A 12 -25.59 -19.89 8.00
CA HIS A 12 -25.04 -18.83 7.14
C HIS A 12 -25.55 -18.87 5.68
N ASN A 13 -25.39 -17.78 4.93
CA ASN A 13 -25.68 -17.73 3.50
C ASN A 13 -24.39 -17.96 2.70
N VAL A 14 -24.36 -18.99 1.84
CA VAL A 14 -23.23 -19.22 0.94
C VAL A 14 -23.70 -19.01 -0.49
N GLU A 15 -23.02 -18.09 -1.17
CA GLU A 15 -23.26 -17.80 -2.58
C GLU A 15 -22.09 -18.28 -3.42
N CYS A 16 -22.39 -18.99 -4.49
CA CYS A 16 -21.36 -19.60 -5.32
C CYS A 16 -21.60 -19.29 -6.81
N TRP A 17 -20.55 -18.82 -7.47
CA TRP A 17 -20.51 -18.53 -8.89
C TRP A 17 -19.48 -19.43 -9.57
N LYS A 18 -19.89 -20.15 -10.61
CA LYS A 18 -19.04 -21.09 -11.33
C LYS A 18 -19.06 -20.81 -12.83
N ARG A 19 -17.91 -20.96 -13.48
CA ARG A 19 -17.77 -20.95 -14.95
C ARG A 19 -17.70 -22.37 -15.50
N ASN A 20 -18.26 -22.54 -16.70
CA ASN A 20 -18.00 -23.69 -17.57
C ASN A 20 -18.26 -25.03 -16.89
N ILE A 21 -19.51 -25.27 -16.51
CA ILE A 21 -19.98 -26.54 -15.97
C ILE A 21 -21.04 -27.11 -16.91
N ASP A 22 -21.11 -28.44 -17.00
CA ASP A 22 -22.23 -29.15 -17.61
C ASP A 22 -23.52 -28.81 -16.85
N ILE A 23 -24.40 -28.05 -17.50
CA ILE A 23 -25.62 -27.57 -16.86
C ILE A 23 -26.63 -28.70 -16.80
N GLU A 24 -26.97 -29.12 -15.58
CA GLU A 24 -28.12 -29.98 -15.34
C GLU A 24 -29.41 -29.18 -15.56
N TYR A 25 -30.00 -29.26 -16.75
CA TYR A 25 -31.22 -28.52 -17.14
C TYR A 25 -32.37 -28.63 -16.12
N ASN A 26 -32.47 -29.75 -15.40
CA ASN A 26 -33.52 -30.00 -14.40
C ASN A 26 -33.39 -29.11 -13.15
N ARG A 27 -32.19 -28.58 -12.90
CA ARG A 27 -31.87 -27.70 -11.78
C ARG A 27 -31.98 -26.23 -12.12
N ILE A 28 -32.23 -25.83 -13.36
CA ILE A 28 -32.31 -24.40 -13.71
C ILE A 28 -33.58 -23.78 -13.13
N LEU A 29 -33.43 -22.67 -12.42
CA LEU A 29 -34.53 -21.80 -11.98
C LEU A 29 -34.77 -20.66 -12.98
N HIS A 30 -33.70 -20.05 -13.48
CA HIS A 30 -33.80 -18.91 -14.39
C HIS A 30 -32.59 -18.82 -15.33
N VAL A 31 -32.83 -18.35 -16.56
CA VAL A 31 -31.80 -18.01 -17.54
C VAL A 31 -31.98 -16.54 -17.89
N ALA A 32 -30.94 -15.73 -17.62
CA ALA A 32 -31.02 -14.29 -17.82
C ALA A 32 -30.90 -13.90 -19.30
N GLY A 33 -31.60 -12.83 -19.69
CA GLY A 33 -31.55 -12.24 -21.04
C GLY A 33 -30.93 -10.84 -21.08
N GLY A 34 -30.80 -10.26 -22.28
CA GLY A 34 -30.28 -8.90 -22.49
C GLY A 34 -28.80 -8.74 -22.12
N GLU A 35 -28.44 -7.66 -21.43
CA GLU A 35 -27.06 -7.41 -20.95
C GLU A 35 -26.56 -8.43 -19.90
N HIS A 36 -27.43 -9.33 -19.46
CA HIS A 36 -27.14 -10.40 -18.51
C HIS A 36 -27.16 -11.79 -19.16
N THR A 37 -27.27 -11.87 -20.49
CA THR A 37 -27.20 -13.14 -21.23
C THR A 37 -25.96 -13.94 -20.86
N GLY A 38 -26.17 -15.24 -20.61
CA GLY A 38 -25.12 -16.18 -20.21
C GLY A 38 -25.04 -16.47 -18.71
N ILE A 39 -25.87 -15.83 -17.87
CA ILE A 39 -26.08 -16.19 -16.46
C ILE A 39 -27.23 -17.19 -16.34
N VAL A 40 -26.97 -18.30 -15.65
CA VAL A 40 -27.96 -19.31 -15.27
C VAL A 40 -28.02 -19.40 -13.76
N ILE A 41 -29.21 -19.29 -13.22
CA ILE A 41 -29.50 -19.41 -11.79
C ILE A 41 -30.10 -20.79 -11.56
N ASN A 42 -29.48 -21.60 -10.70
CA ASN A 42 -30.02 -22.88 -10.30
C ASN A 42 -31.08 -22.75 -9.20
N LYS A 43 -31.94 -23.76 -9.11
CA LYS A 43 -32.77 -24.08 -7.96
C LYS A 43 -31.86 -24.41 -6.80
N PHE A 44 -32.34 -24.12 -5.60
CA PHE A 44 -31.64 -24.35 -4.34
C PHE A 44 -31.01 -25.75 -4.27
N ILE A 45 -29.78 -25.82 -3.77
CA ILE A 45 -29.05 -27.07 -3.58
C ILE A 45 -28.87 -27.25 -2.07
N ASP A 46 -29.38 -28.37 -1.53
CA ASP A 46 -29.06 -28.81 -0.17
C ASP A 46 -27.68 -29.48 -0.18
N GLY A 47 -26.71 -28.94 0.58
CA GLY A 47 -25.36 -29.49 0.65
C GLY A 47 -24.40 -28.65 1.50
N GLU A 48 -23.27 -29.24 1.88
CA GLU A 48 -22.19 -28.55 2.59
C GLU A 48 -21.24 -27.82 1.61
N PRO A 49 -20.76 -26.62 1.96
CA PRO A 49 -19.84 -25.86 1.12
C PRO A 49 -18.51 -26.59 0.96
N ASN A 50 -17.92 -26.49 -0.24
CA ASN A 50 -16.64 -27.12 -0.52
C ASN A 50 -15.51 -26.30 0.13
N LEU A 51 -14.89 -26.84 1.17
CA LEU A 51 -13.81 -26.19 1.93
C LEU A 51 -12.50 -26.05 1.16
N LYS A 52 -12.30 -26.81 0.06
CA LYS A 52 -11.06 -26.74 -0.73
C LYS A 52 -11.07 -25.52 -1.65
N CYS A 53 -10.10 -24.63 -1.51
CA CYS A 53 -9.92 -23.45 -2.35
C CYS A 53 -8.45 -23.17 -2.62
N ASP A 54 -8.16 -22.38 -3.65
CA ASP A 54 -6.79 -21.96 -3.99
C ASP A 54 -6.37 -20.73 -3.19
N VAL A 55 -7.27 -19.75 -3.06
CA VAL A 55 -7.02 -18.50 -2.33
C VAL A 55 -8.24 -18.14 -1.49
N THR A 56 -8.01 -17.72 -0.26
CA THR A 56 -9.06 -17.22 0.66
C THR A 56 -8.82 -15.75 0.98
N LEU A 57 -9.90 -14.97 1.04
CA LEU A 57 -9.86 -13.58 1.50
C LEU A 57 -11.10 -13.30 2.33
N SER A 58 -10.96 -12.74 3.53
CA SER A 58 -12.10 -12.37 4.37
C SER A 58 -12.07 -10.90 4.74
N PHE A 59 -13.25 -10.31 4.88
CA PHE A 59 -13.43 -8.96 5.42
C PHE A 59 -14.81 -8.86 6.09
N SER A 60 -14.97 -7.93 7.03
CA SER A 60 -16.25 -7.69 7.68
C SER A 60 -16.84 -6.34 7.28
N VAL A 61 -18.17 -6.28 7.26
CA VAL A 61 -18.94 -5.07 6.99
C VAL A 61 -19.91 -4.78 8.13
N TRP A 62 -20.21 -3.50 8.33
CA TRP A 62 -21.26 -3.06 9.23
C TRP A 62 -22.51 -2.73 8.43
N LEU A 63 -23.57 -3.50 8.66
CA LEU A 63 -24.86 -3.31 8.01
C LEU A 63 -25.74 -2.45 8.91
N ARG A 64 -26.36 -1.42 8.32
CA ARG A 64 -27.32 -0.55 9.00
C ARG A 64 -28.70 -0.78 8.41
N ASN A 65 -29.66 -1.12 9.25
CA ASN A 65 -31.08 -1.12 8.89
C ASN A 65 -31.84 -0.31 9.94
N GLY A 66 -32.13 0.96 9.61
CA GLY A 66 -32.59 1.95 10.60
C GLY A 66 -31.54 2.15 11.71
N ASP A 67 -31.97 2.04 12.96
CA ASP A 67 -31.10 2.14 14.15
C ASP A 67 -30.31 0.86 14.44
N MET A 68 -30.66 -0.25 13.78
CA MET A 68 -30.04 -1.54 14.05
C MET A 68 -28.74 -1.69 13.26
N LYS A 69 -27.63 -1.87 13.98
CA LYS A 69 -26.29 -2.10 13.43
C LYS A 69 -25.87 -3.54 13.71
N LYS A 70 -25.62 -4.32 12.65
CA LYS A 70 -25.09 -5.69 12.76
C LYS A 70 -23.81 -5.86 11.95
N GLN A 71 -22.86 -6.60 12.49
CA GLN A 71 -21.61 -6.94 11.80
C GLN A 71 -21.81 -8.24 11.01
N GLU A 72 -21.31 -8.29 9.78
CA GLU A 72 -21.30 -9.47 8.93
C GLU A 72 -19.87 -9.71 8.43
N ASN A 73 -19.35 -10.93 8.59
CA ASN A 73 -18.12 -11.37 7.96
C ASN A 73 -18.43 -11.97 6.60
N ARG A 74 -17.63 -11.61 5.60
CA ARG A 74 -17.70 -12.13 4.24
C ARG A 74 -16.37 -12.80 3.90
N CYS A 75 -16.41 -14.12 3.72
CA CYS A 75 -15.24 -14.92 3.39
C CYS A 75 -15.33 -15.41 1.94
N PHE A 76 -14.42 -14.92 1.10
CA PHE A 76 -14.24 -15.31 -0.29
C PHE A 76 -13.32 -16.52 -0.38
N ARG A 77 -13.73 -17.50 -1.17
CA ARG A 77 -12.92 -18.64 -1.56
C ARG A 77 -12.85 -18.67 -3.08
N PHE A 78 -11.66 -18.45 -3.61
CA PHE A 78 -11.38 -18.43 -5.03
C PHE A 78 -10.87 -19.79 -5.49
N ARG A 79 -11.36 -20.24 -6.64
CA ARG A 79 -10.94 -21.47 -7.31
C ARG A 79 -10.60 -21.14 -8.78
N PHE A 80 -9.42 -21.51 -9.21
CA PHE A 80 -8.88 -21.22 -10.55
C PHE A 80 -8.92 -22.47 -11.43
N PHE A 81 -8.71 -22.29 -12.74
CA PHE A 81 -8.40 -23.41 -13.63
C PHE A 81 -6.99 -23.96 -13.30
N GLU A 82 -6.77 -25.24 -13.64
CA GLU A 82 -5.54 -25.97 -13.26
C GLU A 82 -4.28 -25.47 -13.97
N ASP A 83 -4.45 -24.73 -15.07
CA ASP A 83 -3.39 -24.16 -15.91
C ASP A 83 -2.82 -22.83 -15.36
N ILE A 84 -3.36 -22.31 -14.26
CA ILE A 84 -2.91 -21.06 -13.65
C ILE A 84 -1.82 -21.32 -12.60
N GLU A 85 -0.70 -20.61 -12.68
CA GLU A 85 0.38 -20.69 -11.68
C GLU A 85 -0.05 -20.11 -10.33
N ASN A 86 0.43 -20.67 -9.22
CA ASN A 86 0.00 -20.27 -7.88
C ASN A 86 0.28 -18.78 -7.56
N THR A 87 1.37 -18.21 -8.06
CA THR A 87 1.70 -16.78 -7.94
C THR A 87 0.63 -15.90 -8.60
N ASP A 88 0.18 -16.29 -9.80
CA ASP A 88 -0.85 -15.57 -10.55
C ASP A 88 -2.24 -15.71 -9.89
N LYS A 89 -2.55 -16.87 -9.28
CA LYS A 89 -3.81 -17.05 -8.54
C LYS A 89 -3.99 -16.01 -7.44
N HIS A 90 -2.95 -15.76 -6.63
CA HIS A 90 -2.99 -14.73 -5.59
C HIS A 90 -3.13 -13.32 -6.18
N ALA A 91 -2.35 -13.00 -7.21
CA ALA A 91 -2.41 -11.72 -7.90
C ALA A 91 -3.83 -11.40 -8.42
N ILE A 92 -4.43 -12.38 -9.11
CA ILE A 92 -5.75 -12.26 -9.73
C ILE A 92 -6.84 -12.15 -8.65
N ALA A 93 -6.80 -12.98 -7.59
CA ALA A 93 -7.78 -12.92 -6.49
C ALA A 93 -7.76 -11.55 -5.79
N GLN A 94 -6.57 -11.00 -5.55
CA GLN A 94 -6.45 -9.67 -4.94
C GLN A 94 -6.90 -8.55 -5.87
N GLN A 95 -6.57 -8.62 -7.17
CA GLN A 95 -7.03 -7.62 -8.13
C GLN A 95 -8.55 -7.65 -8.27
N PHE A 96 -9.15 -8.84 -8.30
CA PHE A 96 -10.60 -9.02 -8.28
C PHE A 96 -11.23 -8.34 -7.08
N PHE A 97 -10.66 -8.57 -5.89
CA PHE A 97 -11.14 -7.97 -4.66
C PHE A 97 -11.01 -6.44 -4.68
N ARG A 98 -9.87 -5.88 -5.14
CA ARG A 98 -9.70 -4.43 -5.29
C ARG A 98 -10.73 -3.82 -6.22
N ASP A 99 -10.98 -4.43 -7.37
CA ASP A 99 -11.96 -3.95 -8.33
C ASP A 99 -13.38 -4.04 -7.78
N LEU A 100 -13.66 -5.03 -6.92
CA LEU A 100 -14.93 -5.16 -6.21
C LEU A 100 -15.15 -4.02 -5.20
N VAL A 101 -14.12 -3.63 -4.44
CA VAL A 101 -14.24 -2.67 -3.35
C VAL A 101 -13.92 -1.22 -3.73
N SER A 102 -13.33 -0.97 -4.91
CA SER A 102 -12.94 0.39 -5.38
C SER A 102 -14.09 1.41 -5.39
N VAL A 103 -15.34 0.95 -5.53
CA VAL A 103 -16.54 1.74 -5.20
C VAL A 103 -17.45 0.84 -4.38
N PHE A 104 -17.35 0.89 -3.06
CA PHE A 104 -17.98 -0.13 -2.23
C PHE A 104 -19.52 -0.15 -2.40
N PRO A 105 -20.12 -1.32 -2.76
CA PRO A 105 -21.56 -1.43 -2.96
C PRO A 105 -22.37 -1.13 -1.70
N ARG A 106 -23.48 -0.38 -1.84
CA ARG A 106 -24.31 0.07 -0.70
C ARG A 106 -25.25 -0.99 -0.15
N ASP A 107 -25.55 -2.03 -0.93
CA ASP A 107 -26.50 -3.08 -0.60
C ASP A 107 -26.04 -4.44 -1.18
N TYR A 108 -26.64 -5.53 -0.70
CA TYR A 108 -26.31 -6.88 -1.15
C TYR A 108 -26.52 -7.08 -2.65
N VAL A 109 -27.61 -6.56 -3.22
CA VAL A 109 -27.92 -6.79 -4.64
C VAL A 109 -26.84 -6.16 -5.51
N THR A 110 -26.44 -4.93 -5.20
CA THR A 110 -25.38 -4.22 -5.90
C THR A 110 -24.02 -4.91 -5.70
N PHE A 111 -23.77 -5.46 -4.51
CA PHE A 111 -22.56 -6.23 -4.21
C PHE A 111 -22.44 -7.49 -5.06
N LEU A 112 -23.48 -8.33 -5.04
CA LEU A 112 -23.52 -9.59 -5.78
C LEU A 112 -23.53 -9.37 -7.30
N LYS A 113 -24.24 -8.34 -7.78
CA LYS A 113 -24.21 -7.92 -9.19
C LYS A 113 -22.81 -7.53 -9.64
N ARG A 114 -22.05 -6.85 -8.79
CA ARG A 114 -20.67 -6.45 -9.13
C ARG A 114 -19.74 -7.65 -9.23
N ILE A 115 -19.86 -8.61 -8.32
CA ILE A 115 -19.10 -9.87 -8.38
C ILE A 115 -19.39 -10.59 -9.69
N LEU A 116 -20.68 -10.73 -10.04
CA LEU A 116 -21.12 -11.31 -11.30
C LEU A 116 -20.53 -10.58 -12.51
N LYS A 117 -20.54 -9.25 -12.53
CA LYS A 117 -20.01 -8.45 -13.65
C LYS A 117 -18.49 -8.53 -13.76
N LEU A 118 -17.77 -8.52 -12.65
CA LEU A 118 -16.32 -8.73 -12.64
C LEU A 118 -15.98 -10.13 -13.16
N MET A 119 -16.70 -11.16 -12.71
CA MET A 119 -16.56 -12.47 -13.31
C MET A 119 -16.91 -12.44 -14.81
N GLN A 120 -18.01 -11.83 -15.25
CA GLN A 120 -18.33 -11.77 -16.68
C GLN A 120 -17.26 -11.11 -17.56
N GLY A 121 -16.53 -10.13 -17.01
CA GLY A 121 -15.46 -9.42 -17.71
C GLY A 121 -14.11 -10.12 -17.64
N ASP A 122 -13.10 -9.37 -17.20
CA ASP A 122 -11.68 -9.65 -17.46
C ASP A 122 -11.07 -10.81 -16.65
N TYR A 123 -11.86 -11.44 -15.78
CA TYR A 123 -11.39 -12.45 -14.83
C TYR A 123 -11.53 -13.89 -15.35
N GLY A 124 -11.21 -14.13 -16.63
CA GLY A 124 -11.40 -15.42 -17.29
C GLY A 124 -10.74 -16.63 -16.62
N ALA A 125 -9.62 -16.41 -15.91
CA ALA A 125 -8.89 -17.43 -15.15
C ALA A 125 -9.63 -17.96 -13.90
N LEU A 126 -10.59 -17.19 -13.38
CA LEU A 126 -11.38 -17.56 -12.20
C LEU A 126 -12.46 -18.56 -12.59
N ARG A 127 -12.29 -19.82 -12.19
CA ARG A 127 -13.28 -20.87 -12.42
C ARG A 127 -14.48 -20.70 -11.49
N GLU A 128 -14.24 -20.41 -10.23
CA GLU A 128 -15.30 -20.34 -9.22
C GLU A 128 -14.98 -19.37 -8.09
N ILE A 129 -16.01 -18.69 -7.60
CA ILE A 129 -15.97 -17.84 -6.42
C ILE A 129 -17.08 -18.30 -5.50
N GLU A 130 -16.74 -18.58 -4.24
CA GLU A 130 -17.69 -18.85 -3.18
C GLU A 130 -17.56 -17.75 -2.13
N ILE A 131 -18.69 -17.23 -1.66
CA ILE A 131 -18.73 -16.23 -0.60
C ILE A 131 -19.60 -16.77 0.53
N ASP A 132 -18.97 -16.93 1.68
CA ASP A 132 -19.62 -17.27 2.92
C ASP A 132 -19.92 -15.98 3.71
N MET A 133 -21.20 -15.67 3.88
CA MET A 133 -21.68 -14.47 4.59
C MET A 133 -22.31 -14.88 5.92
N GLN A 134 -21.68 -14.45 7.01
CA GLN A 134 -22.04 -14.84 8.37
C GLN A 134 -22.26 -13.61 9.24
N PHE A 135 -23.42 -13.53 9.90
CA PHE A 135 -23.65 -12.50 10.92
C PHE A 135 -22.91 -12.84 12.20
N ALA A 136 -22.40 -11.81 12.86
CA ALA A 136 -21.81 -11.96 14.18
C ALA A 136 -22.90 -12.37 15.17
N LYS A 137 -22.61 -13.31 16.07
CA LYS A 137 -23.58 -13.73 17.11
C LYS A 137 -23.83 -12.57 18.07
N GLU A 138 -24.96 -12.56 18.78
CA GLU A 138 -25.41 -11.41 19.60
C GLU A 138 -24.38 -10.90 20.64
N ASN A 139 -23.40 -11.71 21.03
CA ASN A 139 -22.31 -11.36 21.97
C ASN A 139 -20.90 -11.57 21.40
N GLU A 140 -20.78 -11.89 20.11
CA GLU A 140 -19.50 -12.04 19.43
C GLU A 140 -19.41 -10.90 18.42
N THR A 141 -18.40 -10.04 18.55
CA THR A 141 -17.93 -9.29 17.40
C THR A 141 -16.97 -10.21 16.65
N TYR A 142 -17.07 -10.26 15.32
CA TYR A 142 -15.93 -10.80 14.58
C TYR A 142 -14.77 -9.89 14.93
N GLN A 143 -13.80 -10.46 15.65
CA GLN A 143 -12.49 -9.88 15.87
C GLN A 143 -11.88 -9.75 14.48
N MET A 144 -12.14 -8.59 13.86
CA MET A 144 -11.26 -8.13 12.82
C MET A 144 -9.90 -7.96 13.47
N PRO A 145 -8.80 -8.16 12.74
CA PRO A 145 -7.65 -7.33 13.04
C PRO A 145 -8.16 -5.89 12.92
N ASP A 146 -8.37 -5.21 14.04
CA ASP A 146 -8.94 -3.87 14.02
C ASP A 146 -7.99 -3.01 13.18
N PRO A 147 -8.44 -2.34 12.10
CA PRO A 147 -7.58 -1.38 11.41
C PRO A 147 -6.94 -0.37 12.38
N LYS A 148 -7.50 -0.18 13.58
CA LYS A 148 -6.99 0.66 14.68
C LYS A 148 -6.15 -0.08 15.75
N GLN A 149 -6.04 -1.41 15.68
CA GLN A 149 -4.99 -2.18 16.39
C GLN A 149 -3.71 -2.28 15.54
N TYR A 150 -3.78 -1.92 14.26
CA TYR A 150 -2.70 -2.05 13.29
C TYR A 150 -2.35 -0.75 12.56
N ASP A 151 -3.13 0.31 12.76
CA ASP A 151 -2.61 1.66 12.94
C ASP A 151 -1.91 1.66 14.31
N SER A 152 -0.72 2.24 14.39
CA SER A 152 -0.08 2.59 15.66
C SER A 152 -1.00 3.54 16.43
N GLY A 153 -1.99 3.01 17.14
CA GLY A 153 -2.87 3.76 18.04
C GLY A 153 -4.37 3.80 17.66
N SER A 154 -5.15 2.96 18.34
CA SER A 154 -6.28 3.38 19.20
C SER A 154 -7.69 2.84 18.89
N GLU A 155 -8.20 2.04 19.82
CA GLU A 155 -9.54 2.32 20.33
C GLU A 155 -9.43 3.51 21.29
N VAL A 156 -9.96 4.68 20.89
CA VAL A 156 -10.28 5.81 21.78
C VAL A 156 -9.09 6.43 22.52
N GLU A 157 -7.94 6.61 21.86
CA GLU A 157 -6.99 7.63 22.30
C GLU A 157 -7.42 8.94 21.66
N ASN A 158 -7.55 9.98 22.48
CA ASN A 158 -7.60 11.33 21.96
C ASN A 158 -6.40 11.51 21.04
N VAL A 159 -6.59 12.11 19.85
CA VAL A 159 -5.48 12.45 18.98
C VAL A 159 -4.40 13.11 19.84
N THR A 160 -3.20 12.53 19.83
CA THR A 160 -2.08 13.02 20.62
C THR A 160 -1.18 13.88 19.73
N ILE A 161 -0.27 14.60 20.36
CA ILE A 161 0.80 15.31 19.66
C ILE A 161 1.66 14.36 18.79
N ALA A 162 1.83 13.10 19.22
CA ALA A 162 2.62 12.10 18.51
C ALA A 162 1.99 11.72 17.16
N HIS A 163 0.66 11.58 17.08
CA HIS A 163 -0.03 11.28 15.82
C HIS A 163 0.15 12.41 14.79
N VAL A 164 0.13 13.68 15.23
CA VAL A 164 0.39 14.82 14.34
C VAL A 164 1.84 14.81 13.83
N GLN A 165 2.79 14.46 14.70
CA GLN A 165 4.19 14.31 14.31
C GLN A 165 4.37 13.18 13.29
N GLU A 166 3.78 12.02 13.52
CA GLU A 166 3.86 10.85 12.63
C GLU A 166 3.31 11.16 11.22
N VAL A 167 2.17 11.83 11.12
CA VAL A 167 1.59 12.26 9.84
C VAL A 167 2.55 13.20 9.07
N LEU A 168 3.21 14.13 9.77
CA LEU A 168 4.20 15.02 9.15
C LEU A 168 5.48 14.28 8.78
N GLU A 169 5.91 13.29 9.56
CA GLU A 169 7.04 12.43 9.25
C GLU A 169 6.78 11.57 8.03
N HIS A 170 5.56 11.04 7.86
CA HIS A 170 5.14 10.35 6.64
C HIS A 170 5.14 11.27 5.42
N ALA A 171 4.68 12.51 5.55
CA ALA A 171 4.65 13.47 4.45
C ALA A 171 6.02 14.05 4.09
N TYR A 172 6.98 14.04 5.02
CA TYR A 172 8.33 14.57 4.81
C TYR A 172 8.95 14.03 3.51
N PRO A 173 9.52 14.89 2.64
CA PRO A 173 9.89 16.29 2.85
C PRO A 173 8.81 17.33 2.47
N ASN A 174 7.56 16.92 2.33
CA ASN A 174 6.45 17.81 1.98
C ASN A 174 5.79 18.40 3.23
N GLY A 175 5.25 19.60 3.09
CA GLY A 175 4.37 20.20 4.09
C GLY A 175 2.91 19.78 3.90
N LEU A 176 2.14 19.80 5.00
CA LEU A 176 0.70 19.54 5.01
C LEU A 176 -0.07 20.74 5.56
N SER A 177 -1.26 21.02 5.02
CA SER A 177 -2.17 21.99 5.63
C SER A 177 -2.85 21.38 6.85
N VAL A 178 -3.34 22.25 7.74
CA VAL A 178 -4.09 21.83 8.94
C VAL A 178 -5.30 20.97 8.56
N ASP A 179 -6.03 21.34 7.51
CA ASP A 179 -7.21 20.60 7.05
C ASP A 179 -6.88 19.15 6.66
N ILE A 180 -5.75 18.93 5.98
CA ILE A 180 -5.32 17.59 5.55
C ILE A 180 -4.94 16.75 6.77
N ILE A 181 -4.26 17.34 7.75
CA ILE A 181 -3.87 16.65 8.99
C ILE A 181 -5.13 16.28 9.80
N ALA A 182 -6.06 17.23 9.95
CA ALA A 182 -7.32 17.02 10.66
C ALA A 182 -8.19 15.95 9.99
N GLU A 183 -8.26 15.94 8.65
CA GLU A 183 -8.94 14.89 7.90
C GLU A 183 -8.28 13.52 8.10
N SER A 184 -6.95 13.46 8.01
CA SER A 184 -6.18 12.22 8.17
C SER A 184 -6.36 11.61 9.57
N LEU A 185 -6.35 12.46 10.60
CA LEU A 185 -6.48 12.05 12.01
C LEU A 185 -7.93 12.04 12.52
N ARG A 186 -8.90 12.41 11.67
CA ARG A 186 -10.34 12.51 11.99
C ARG A 186 -10.61 13.37 13.24
N CYS A 187 -9.91 14.49 13.38
CA CYS A 187 -10.05 15.43 14.48
C CYS A 187 -10.34 16.85 13.99
N THR A 188 -10.46 17.81 14.91
CA THR A 188 -10.76 19.19 14.54
C THR A 188 -9.49 19.98 14.23
N ASN A 189 -9.60 20.96 13.34
CA ASN A 189 -8.52 21.93 13.08
C ASN A 189 -8.03 22.61 14.36
N LYS A 190 -8.89 22.80 15.37
CA LYS A 190 -8.52 23.42 16.65
C LYS A 190 -7.56 22.53 17.44
N GLU A 191 -7.81 21.23 17.51
CA GLU A 191 -6.94 20.26 18.18
C GLU A 191 -5.59 20.18 17.47
N VAL A 192 -5.60 20.05 16.14
CA VAL A 192 -4.38 20.01 15.33
C VAL A 192 -3.52 21.26 15.52
N ASN A 193 -4.12 22.46 15.50
CA ASN A 193 -3.37 23.70 15.74
C ASN A 193 -2.75 23.76 17.16
N GLY A 194 -3.43 23.18 18.17
CA GLY A 194 -2.88 23.06 19.52
C GLY A 194 -1.60 22.23 19.53
N PHE A 195 -1.64 21.03 18.96
CA PHE A 195 -0.48 20.15 18.86
C PHE A 195 0.65 20.72 18.01
N LEU A 196 0.34 21.35 16.88
CA LEU A 196 1.35 21.99 16.03
C LEU A 196 2.08 23.12 16.74
N SER A 197 1.38 23.92 17.54
CA SER A 197 1.99 24.99 18.33
C SER A 197 2.97 24.43 19.38
N GLU A 198 2.64 23.30 19.99
CA GLU A 198 3.52 22.62 20.95
C GLU A 198 4.73 22.00 20.24
N LEU A 199 4.53 21.31 19.11
CA LEU A 199 5.62 20.77 18.29
C LEU A 199 6.56 21.86 17.76
N GLU A 200 6.03 23.03 17.41
CA GLU A 200 6.83 24.18 16.97
C GLU A 200 7.67 24.74 18.12
N ALA A 201 7.10 24.85 19.32
CA ALA A 201 7.83 25.25 20.52
C ALA A 201 8.96 24.27 20.88
N LEU A 202 8.77 22.97 20.59
CA LEU A 202 9.80 21.93 20.73
C LEU A 202 10.81 21.92 19.57
N GLY A 203 10.63 22.73 18.53
CA GLY A 203 11.49 22.77 17.34
C GLY A 203 11.37 21.53 16.43
N VAL A 204 10.31 20.73 16.60
CA VAL A 204 10.06 19.48 15.86
C VAL A 204 9.46 19.78 14.48
N VAL A 205 8.64 20.83 14.39
CA VAL A 205 7.96 21.23 13.15
C VAL A 205 8.11 22.73 12.95
N GLN A 206 7.89 23.19 11.72
CA GLN A 206 7.84 24.60 11.38
C GLN A 206 6.73 24.88 10.40
N LYS A 207 6.22 26.10 10.41
CA LYS A 207 5.26 26.56 9.42
C LYS A 207 5.97 27.22 8.22
N LEU A 208 5.74 26.67 7.03
CA LEU A 208 6.15 27.27 5.76
C LEU A 208 4.90 27.65 4.97
N GLN A 209 4.68 28.96 4.79
CA GLN A 209 3.47 29.49 4.14
C GLN A 209 2.19 29.00 4.85
N ASN A 210 1.33 28.23 4.16
CA ASN A 210 0.09 27.66 4.70
C ASN A 210 0.23 26.17 5.05
N GLU A 211 1.44 25.62 5.05
CA GLU A 211 1.73 24.22 5.33
C GLU A 211 2.67 24.08 6.53
N TRP A 212 2.54 22.98 7.24
CA TRP A 212 3.41 22.56 8.33
C TRP A 212 4.32 21.44 7.86
N ILE A 213 5.60 21.50 8.22
CA ILE A 213 6.60 20.52 7.82
C ILE A 213 7.42 20.06 9.02
N ARG A 214 7.80 18.78 9.01
CA ARG A 214 8.75 18.21 9.96
C ARG A 214 10.16 18.80 9.73
N VAL A 215 10.82 19.21 10.80
CA VAL A 215 12.22 19.69 10.79
C VAL A 215 13.18 18.54 11.12
N SER A 216 14.28 18.39 10.38
CA SER A 216 15.39 17.51 10.78
C SER A 216 16.47 18.31 11.51
N ALA A 217 17.13 17.69 12.50
CA ALA A 217 18.19 18.33 13.30
C ALA A 217 19.41 18.83 12.48
N VAL A 218 19.52 18.38 11.23
CA VAL A 218 20.61 18.71 10.29
C VAL A 218 20.21 19.86 9.35
N ASP A 219 18.95 20.31 9.37
CA ASP A 219 18.45 21.27 8.40
C ASP A 219 18.71 22.72 8.85
N SER A 220 19.72 23.34 8.23
CA SER A 220 19.55 24.74 7.84
C SER A 220 18.74 24.71 6.55
N ILE A 221 17.51 25.22 6.56
CA ILE A 221 16.66 25.27 5.35
C ILE A 221 17.25 26.33 4.43
N ASP A 222 18.30 25.95 3.70
CA ASP A 222 18.85 26.78 2.67
C ASP A 222 17.99 26.57 1.41
N MET A 223 17.17 27.58 1.08
CA MET A 223 16.38 27.59 -0.16
C MET A 223 17.26 27.73 -1.42
N SER A 224 18.58 27.59 -1.28
CA SER A 224 19.56 27.72 -2.33
C SER A 224 19.49 26.51 -3.28
N ARG A 225 19.69 26.80 -4.57
CA ARG A 225 19.68 25.79 -5.63
C ARG A 225 20.90 24.88 -5.44
N ILE A 226 20.71 23.56 -5.48
CA ILE A 226 21.82 22.62 -5.69
C ILE A 226 22.64 23.13 -6.88
N PRO A 227 23.99 23.23 -6.78
CA PRO A 227 24.83 23.44 -7.95
C PRO A 227 24.45 22.42 -9.02
N THR A 228 23.99 22.86 -10.18
CA THR A 228 23.60 21.99 -11.30
C THR A 228 24.80 21.25 -11.93
N SER A 229 26.00 21.47 -11.41
CA SER A 229 27.24 20.86 -11.81
C SER A 229 28.03 20.47 -10.55
N PHE A 230 28.19 19.19 -10.34
CA PHE A 230 29.19 18.65 -9.42
C PHE A 230 30.51 18.54 -10.18
N GLY A 231 31.64 18.78 -9.51
CA GLY A 231 32.94 18.44 -10.08
C GLY A 231 32.99 16.95 -10.41
N PRO A 232 33.84 16.48 -11.34
CA PRO A 232 33.94 15.06 -11.69
C PRO A 232 34.22 14.13 -10.49
N ARG A 233 34.81 14.66 -9.41
CA ARG A 233 35.09 13.97 -8.14
C ARG A 233 33.98 14.08 -7.10
N ASP A 234 32.95 14.89 -7.35
CA ASP A 234 31.86 15.18 -6.43
C ASP A 234 30.52 14.59 -6.92
N ASN A 235 30.54 13.71 -7.93
CA ASN A 235 29.37 12.97 -8.36
C ASN A 235 29.09 11.79 -7.41
N PRO A 236 27.89 11.71 -6.81
CA PRO A 236 27.51 10.58 -5.97
C PRO A 236 27.66 9.26 -6.71
N THR A 237 28.34 8.32 -6.06
CA THR A 237 28.53 6.95 -6.58
C THR A 237 27.41 6.01 -6.17
N VAL A 238 26.70 6.32 -5.08
CA VAL A 238 25.61 5.52 -4.53
C VAL A 238 24.44 6.45 -4.18
N ALA A 239 23.24 6.07 -4.60
CA ALA A 239 22.00 6.69 -4.15
C ALA A 239 21.32 5.79 -3.12
N ILE A 240 20.91 6.36 -2.00
CA ILE A 240 20.18 5.66 -0.94
C ILE A 240 18.80 6.28 -0.82
N LEU A 241 17.77 5.44 -0.92
CA LEU A 241 16.36 5.85 -0.86
C LEU A 241 15.77 5.26 0.41
N THR A 242 15.27 6.12 1.31
CA THR A 242 14.57 5.69 2.52
C THR A 242 13.08 5.87 2.37
N CYS A 243 12.30 5.04 3.06
CA CYS A 243 10.85 5.14 3.09
C CYS A 243 10.39 5.93 4.33
N LEU A 244 11.08 5.75 5.45
CA LEU A 244 10.72 6.36 6.73
C LEU A 244 11.59 7.58 7.03
N PHE A 245 11.04 8.49 7.84
CA PHE A 245 11.75 9.68 8.28
C PHE A 245 12.92 9.32 9.22
N VAL A 246 12.69 8.39 10.14
CA VAL A 246 13.72 7.91 11.06
C VAL A 246 14.87 7.18 10.35
N GLU A 247 14.58 6.43 9.27
CA GLU A 247 15.61 5.85 8.40
C GLU A 247 16.48 6.94 7.78
N LYS A 248 15.84 8.01 7.26
CA LYS A 248 16.55 9.14 6.68
C LYS A 248 17.48 9.80 7.69
N GLN A 249 16.98 10.09 8.90
CA GLN A 249 17.79 10.68 9.96
C GLN A 249 18.97 9.80 10.35
N SER A 250 18.74 8.48 10.46
CA SER A 250 19.77 7.52 10.85
C SER A 250 20.90 7.48 9.84
N ILE A 251 20.56 7.53 8.55
CA ILE A 251 21.54 7.57 7.48
C ILE A 251 22.24 8.94 7.44
N ASP A 252 21.53 10.04 7.63
CA ASP A 252 22.14 11.38 7.66
C ASP A 252 23.19 11.52 8.77
N ALA A 253 22.94 10.92 9.93
CA ALA A 253 23.85 10.95 11.07
C ALA A 253 25.20 10.26 10.80
N ILE A 254 25.26 9.30 9.87
CA ILE A 254 26.50 8.58 9.52
C ILE A 254 27.23 9.18 8.31
N ILE A 255 26.64 10.15 7.61
CA ILE A 255 27.27 10.80 6.46
C ILE A 255 28.27 11.84 6.95
N SER A 256 29.54 11.64 6.60
CA SER A 256 30.62 12.59 6.85
C SER A 256 30.67 13.68 5.79
N ASN A 257 31.05 14.91 6.17
CA ASN A 257 31.08 16.10 5.29
C ASN A 257 29.76 16.27 4.54
N SER A 258 28.64 16.17 5.27
CA SER A 258 27.32 16.17 4.68
C SER A 258 26.85 17.58 4.32
N THR A 259 26.03 17.66 3.27
CA THR A 259 25.28 18.86 2.90
C THR A 259 23.86 18.43 2.55
N THR A 260 22.89 18.92 3.30
CA THR A 260 21.47 18.65 3.07
C THR A 260 20.84 19.82 2.31
N VAL A 261 20.11 19.53 1.25
CA VAL A 261 19.35 20.51 0.47
C VAL A 261 17.90 20.11 0.41
N HIS A 262 17.03 20.99 0.91
CA HIS A 262 15.58 20.83 0.85
C HIS A 262 14.99 21.77 -0.19
N ARG A 263 14.51 21.20 -1.30
CA ARG A 263 13.79 21.92 -2.35
C ARG A 263 12.30 21.91 -2.02
N TYR A 264 11.87 22.85 -1.19
CA TYR A 264 10.47 23.02 -0.86
C TYR A 264 9.64 23.46 -2.07
N ARG A 265 8.49 22.82 -2.27
CA ARG A 265 7.44 23.21 -3.20
C ARG A 265 6.09 23.13 -2.50
N SER A 266 5.43 24.28 -2.39
CA SER A 266 4.08 24.35 -1.83
C SER A 266 3.10 23.54 -2.69
N GLY A 267 2.23 22.77 -2.02
CA GLY A 267 1.24 21.94 -2.71
C GLY A 267 1.74 20.55 -3.16
N GLY A 268 2.92 20.11 -2.70
CA GLY A 268 3.52 18.80 -3.00
C GLY A 268 4.70 18.88 -3.98
N ASP A 269 5.44 17.78 -4.11
CA ASP A 269 6.71 17.64 -4.87
C ASP A 269 7.94 18.32 -4.26
N SER A 270 7.94 18.48 -2.93
CA SER A 270 9.17 18.83 -2.22
C SER A 270 10.16 17.67 -2.30
N ASN A 271 11.45 17.97 -2.37
CA ASN A 271 12.52 16.97 -2.40
C ASN A 271 13.60 17.32 -1.40
N ILE A 272 14.21 16.31 -0.79
CA ILE A 272 15.35 16.51 0.11
C ILE A 272 16.49 15.59 -0.26
N TYR A 273 17.70 16.14 -0.34
CA TYR A 273 18.90 15.38 -0.66
C TYR A 273 19.98 15.68 0.36
N THR A 274 20.54 14.64 0.96
CA THR A 274 21.76 14.74 1.77
C THR A 274 22.89 14.13 0.99
N LEU A 275 23.87 14.94 0.63
CA LEU A 275 25.08 14.51 -0.06
C LEU A 275 26.22 14.44 0.95
N GLY A 276 27.14 13.50 0.78
CA GLY A 276 28.37 13.44 1.57
C GLY A 276 29.05 12.11 1.41
N TRP A 277 29.79 11.67 2.43
CA TRP A 277 30.64 10.48 2.36
C TRP A 277 30.25 9.42 3.38
N ILE A 278 30.11 8.18 2.91
CA ILE A 278 30.08 6.99 3.76
C ILE A 278 31.27 6.13 3.36
N GLY A 279 32.28 6.08 4.23
CA GLY A 279 33.55 5.44 3.92
C GLY A 279 34.22 6.06 2.69
N LYS A 280 34.45 5.24 1.65
CA LYS A 280 35.06 5.66 0.38
C LYS A 280 34.04 6.10 -0.69
N HIS A 281 32.75 5.96 -0.40
CA HIS A 281 31.70 6.24 -1.35
C HIS A 281 31.10 7.60 -1.08
N GLN A 282 31.04 8.42 -2.12
CA GLN A 282 30.18 9.60 -2.08
C GLN A 282 28.74 9.13 -2.29
N VAL A 283 27.85 9.55 -1.41
CA VAL A 283 26.45 9.12 -1.38
C VAL A 283 25.51 10.31 -1.55
N VAL A 284 24.33 10.04 -2.09
CA VAL A 284 23.17 10.93 -2.05
C VAL A 284 22.01 10.19 -1.43
N VAL A 285 21.35 10.82 -0.46
CA VAL A 285 20.27 10.19 0.32
C VAL A 285 19.01 11.04 0.24
N THR A 286 17.87 10.42 -0.04
CA THR A 286 16.55 11.07 -0.03
C THR A 286 15.52 10.17 0.63
N LYS A 287 14.46 10.77 1.19
CA LYS A 287 13.25 10.06 1.59
C LYS A 287 12.22 10.15 0.47
N LEU A 288 11.65 9.02 0.07
CA LEU A 288 10.56 8.93 -0.90
C LEU A 288 9.51 7.93 -0.40
N ALA A 289 8.24 8.16 -0.72
CA ALA A 289 7.21 7.17 -0.39
C ALA A 289 7.39 5.94 -1.30
N VAL A 290 7.40 4.74 -0.75
CA VAL A 290 7.48 3.48 -1.52
C VAL A 290 6.08 2.87 -1.67
N ILE A 291 5.75 2.38 -2.86
CA ILE A 291 4.62 1.46 -3.06
C ILE A 291 5.17 0.06 -3.27
N ALA A 292 4.76 -0.86 -2.40
CA ALA A 292 5.05 -2.27 -2.56
C ALA A 292 4.25 -2.87 -3.73
N HIS A 293 4.89 -3.79 -4.48
CA HIS A 293 4.22 -4.56 -5.51
C HIS A 293 3.26 -5.56 -4.85
N TYR A 294 1.95 -5.31 -4.93
CA TYR A 294 0.97 -6.05 -4.13
C TYR A 294 0.50 -7.36 -4.76
N THR A 295 0.61 -7.53 -6.09
CA THR A 295 0.08 -8.71 -6.79
C THR A 295 1.05 -9.88 -6.82
N ASP A 296 2.33 -9.61 -7.10
CA ASP A 296 3.38 -10.63 -7.18
C ASP A 296 4.09 -10.77 -5.83
N ALA A 297 3.93 -11.93 -5.20
CA ALA A 297 4.53 -12.25 -3.91
C ALA A 297 6.07 -12.27 -3.92
N SER A 298 6.69 -12.53 -5.08
CA SER A 298 8.15 -12.55 -5.25
C SER A 298 8.73 -11.14 -5.33
N ARG A 299 7.96 -10.18 -5.86
CA ARG A 299 8.33 -8.74 -5.95
C ARG A 299 7.81 -7.93 -4.75
N HIS A 300 7.07 -8.58 -3.85
CA HIS A 300 6.42 -7.92 -2.73
C HIS A 300 7.41 -7.58 -1.61
N VAL A 301 7.67 -6.28 -1.48
CA VAL A 301 8.58 -5.72 -0.47
C VAL A 301 7.85 -5.48 0.84
N ARG A 302 8.50 -5.86 1.94
CA ARG A 302 8.04 -5.63 3.32
C ARG A 302 8.99 -4.73 4.09
N LEU A 303 8.54 -4.30 5.28
CA LEU A 303 9.40 -3.59 6.21
C LEU A 303 10.65 -4.42 6.56
N GLY A 304 11.80 -3.74 6.50
CA GLY A 304 13.12 -4.32 6.71
C GLY A 304 13.76 -4.98 5.49
N ASP A 305 13.07 -5.05 4.34
CA ASP A 305 13.68 -5.49 3.09
C ASP A 305 14.60 -4.44 2.48
N VAL A 306 15.57 -4.89 1.70
CA VAL A 306 16.47 -4.03 0.93
C VAL A 306 16.19 -4.20 -0.54
N VAL A 307 16.09 -3.09 -1.27
CA VAL A 307 15.85 -3.11 -2.72
C VAL A 307 17.05 -2.50 -3.42
N VAL A 308 17.69 -3.30 -4.25
CA VAL A 308 18.85 -2.89 -5.05
C VAL A 308 18.39 -2.69 -6.48
N SER A 309 18.60 -1.48 -7.01
CA SER A 309 18.33 -1.20 -8.42
C SER A 309 19.21 -2.08 -9.29
N GLY A 310 18.60 -2.85 -10.19
CA GLY A 310 19.29 -3.69 -11.16
C GLY A 310 18.81 -3.40 -12.58
N PRO A 311 19.69 -3.38 -13.59
CA PRO A 311 19.29 -3.13 -14.96
C PRO A 311 18.50 -4.33 -15.50
N ASP A 312 17.18 -4.14 -15.66
CA ASP A 312 16.33 -5.02 -16.47
C ASP A 312 15.04 -4.31 -16.92
N PRO A 313 15.02 -3.59 -18.06
CA PRO A 313 16.15 -3.17 -18.89
C PRO A 313 16.91 -1.96 -18.33
N ASN A 314 16.34 -1.23 -17.36
CA ASN A 314 16.95 -0.01 -16.79
C ASN A 314 16.87 -0.02 -15.27
N SER A 315 17.96 0.31 -14.58
CA SER A 315 18.01 0.27 -13.11
C SER A 315 17.06 1.25 -12.44
N TYR A 316 16.93 2.46 -13.01
CA TYR A 316 16.00 3.47 -12.50
C TYR A 316 15.19 4.10 -13.63
N VAL A 317 13.88 4.17 -13.44
CA VAL A 317 12.92 4.70 -14.43
C VAL A 317 12.08 5.79 -13.80
N PHE A 318 12.20 7.03 -14.28
CA PHE A 318 11.42 8.17 -13.80
C PHE A 318 10.36 8.60 -14.81
N ALA A 319 9.09 8.40 -14.47
CA ALA A 319 7.95 8.95 -15.18
C ALA A 319 7.74 10.43 -14.80
N HIS A 320 8.22 11.34 -15.65
CA HIS A 320 8.16 12.78 -15.40
C HIS A 320 6.86 13.43 -15.90
N ALA A 321 6.07 12.69 -16.68
CA ALA A 321 4.74 13.06 -17.12
C ALA A 321 3.96 11.80 -17.52
N TYR A 322 2.65 11.96 -17.73
CA TYR A 322 1.75 10.91 -18.18
C TYR A 322 0.89 11.40 -19.34
N THR A 323 0.44 10.47 -20.18
CA THR A 323 -0.50 10.74 -21.25
C THR A 323 -1.90 10.32 -20.81
N VAL A 324 -2.90 11.10 -21.19
CA VAL A 324 -4.29 10.88 -20.84
C VAL A 324 -5.10 10.73 -22.12
N ASP A 325 -5.98 9.75 -22.15
CA ASP A 325 -6.97 9.60 -23.21
C ASP A 325 -7.99 10.75 -23.11
N ARG A 326 -8.21 11.47 -24.20
CA ARG A 326 -9.06 12.68 -24.19
C ARG A 326 -10.55 12.40 -24.02
N ALA A 327 -11.01 11.18 -24.34
CA ALA A 327 -12.42 10.83 -24.27
C ALA A 327 -12.79 10.27 -22.89
N THR A 328 -11.88 9.52 -22.29
CA THR A 328 -12.12 8.80 -21.02
C THR A 328 -11.43 9.42 -19.82
N GLU A 329 -10.51 10.38 -20.05
CA GLU A 329 -9.64 10.98 -19.04
C GLU A 329 -8.78 9.96 -18.26
N HIS A 330 -8.64 8.74 -18.78
CA HIS A 330 -7.80 7.70 -18.19
C HIS A 330 -6.34 7.88 -18.63
N VAL A 331 -5.41 7.64 -17.70
CA VAL A 331 -3.99 7.56 -18.01
C VAL A 331 -3.76 6.37 -18.94
N ASN A 332 -3.18 6.62 -20.12
CA ASN A 332 -2.92 5.59 -21.12
C ASN A 332 -1.42 5.43 -21.43
N GLY A 333 -0.54 6.14 -20.73
CA GLY A 333 0.91 6.01 -20.89
C GLY A 333 1.71 6.94 -19.98
N PHE A 334 3.03 6.70 -19.95
CA PHE A 334 4.00 7.47 -19.15
C PHE A 334 5.14 7.97 -20.03
N LEU A 335 5.52 9.23 -19.85
CA LEU A 335 6.73 9.81 -20.41
C LEU A 335 7.86 9.58 -19.42
N VAL A 336 8.82 8.73 -19.79
CA VAL A 336 9.87 8.26 -18.89
C VAL A 336 11.25 8.76 -19.27
N ARG A 337 12.12 8.85 -18.26
CA ARG A 337 13.58 8.93 -18.40
C ARG A 337 14.17 7.72 -17.69
N ASN A 338 15.26 7.20 -18.23
CA ASN A 338 15.89 5.98 -17.74
C ASN A 338 17.34 6.25 -17.35
N TRP A 339 17.81 5.63 -16.28
CA TRP A 339 19.19 5.70 -15.83
C TRP A 339 19.70 4.31 -15.46
N ASN A 340 20.97 4.08 -15.78
CA ASN A 340 21.73 2.90 -15.40
C ASN A 340 23.02 3.35 -14.71
N PRO A 341 23.48 2.63 -13.69
CA PRO A 341 24.78 2.90 -13.10
C PRO A 341 25.88 2.60 -14.13
N GLN A 342 27.00 3.31 -14.05
CA GLN A 342 28.18 3.00 -14.87
C GLN A 342 28.78 1.64 -14.50
N ASP A 343 28.70 1.28 -13.22
CA ASP A 343 29.14 0.01 -12.66
C ASP A 343 27.98 -0.63 -11.89
N ALA A 344 27.57 -1.82 -12.31
CA ALA A 344 26.50 -2.60 -11.69
C ALA A 344 27.00 -3.49 -10.53
N ILE A 345 28.19 -3.22 -9.96
CA ILE A 345 28.79 -4.05 -8.91
C ILE A 345 27.86 -4.32 -7.73
N ILE A 346 27.08 -3.34 -7.25
CA ILE A 346 26.13 -3.54 -6.14
C ILE A 346 25.02 -4.51 -6.56
N THR A 347 24.51 -4.38 -7.78
CA THR A 347 23.55 -5.33 -8.36
C THR A 347 24.16 -6.72 -8.47
N HIS A 348 25.41 -6.85 -8.92
CA HIS A 348 26.10 -8.12 -9.04
C HIS A 348 26.32 -8.78 -7.67
N ILE A 349 26.71 -8.00 -6.66
CA ILE A 349 26.84 -8.50 -5.29
C ILE A 349 25.48 -9.01 -4.80
N ALA A 350 24.42 -8.21 -4.95
CA ALA A 350 23.07 -8.57 -4.49
C ALA A 350 22.52 -9.82 -5.20
N LYS A 351 22.75 -9.97 -6.52
CA LYS A 351 22.32 -11.16 -7.29
C LYS A 351 23.08 -12.43 -6.95
N ASN A 352 24.31 -12.31 -6.44
CA ASN A 352 25.20 -13.44 -6.15
C ASN A 352 25.45 -13.61 -4.65
N MET A 353 24.58 -13.08 -3.78
CA MET A 353 24.67 -13.34 -2.34
C MET A 353 24.46 -14.83 -2.10
N ASP A 354 25.44 -15.48 -1.48
CA ASP A 354 25.33 -16.87 -1.03
C ASP A 354 24.70 -16.94 0.37
N ASP A 355 24.32 -18.15 0.79
CA ASP A 355 23.71 -18.39 2.10
C ASP A 355 24.58 -17.87 3.26
N LYS A 356 25.91 -17.87 3.07
CA LYS A 356 26.86 -17.36 4.05
C LYS A 356 26.74 -15.85 4.20
N MET A 357 26.73 -15.11 3.10
CA MET A 357 26.61 -13.65 3.11
C MET A 357 25.24 -13.22 3.65
N ILE A 358 24.18 -13.95 3.34
CA ILE A 358 22.83 -13.72 3.90
C ILE A 358 22.85 -13.94 5.42
N ALA A 359 23.45 -15.03 5.91
CA ALA A 359 23.56 -15.29 7.34
C ALA A 359 24.38 -14.22 8.08
N GLU A 360 25.47 -13.73 7.48
CA GLU A 360 26.26 -12.62 8.01
C GLU A 360 25.44 -11.32 8.04
N TRP A 361 24.70 -11.01 6.98
CA TRP A 361 23.79 -9.87 6.91
C TRP A 361 22.72 -9.91 8.00
N ASP A 362 22.06 -11.06 8.18
CA ASP A 362 21.04 -11.26 9.20
C ASP A 362 21.62 -11.11 10.61
N SER A 363 22.83 -11.65 10.84
CA SER A 363 23.53 -11.53 12.13
C SER A 363 23.88 -10.08 12.46
N ILE A 364 24.39 -9.31 11.49
CA ILE A 364 24.71 -7.88 11.64
C ILE A 364 23.43 -7.08 11.90
N THR A 365 22.38 -7.35 11.11
CA THR A 365 21.08 -6.67 11.23
C THR A 365 20.48 -6.91 12.60
N LYS A 366 20.43 -8.16 13.05
CA LYS A 366 19.93 -8.52 14.39
C LYS A 366 20.72 -7.82 15.50
N THR A 367 22.05 -7.90 15.46
CA THR A 367 22.91 -7.25 16.47
C THR A 367 22.70 -5.73 16.51
N THR A 368 22.43 -5.13 15.35
CA THR A 368 22.18 -3.69 15.23
C THR A 368 20.81 -3.32 15.80
N ILE A 369 19.77 -4.08 15.47
CA ILE A 369 18.42 -3.90 16.03
C ILE A 369 18.45 -4.06 17.56
N ASP A 370 19.07 -5.12 18.07
CA ASP A 370 19.19 -5.37 19.51
C ASP A 370 19.86 -4.19 20.24
N ARG A 371 20.86 -3.56 19.61
CA ARG A 371 21.53 -2.37 20.16
C ARG A 371 20.64 -1.12 20.10
N LEU A 372 19.89 -0.94 19.01
CA LEU A 372 18.98 0.19 18.85
C LEU A 372 17.82 0.10 19.84
N ASP A 373 17.26 -1.09 20.05
CA ASP A 373 16.20 -1.36 21.03
C ASP A 373 16.73 -1.19 22.46
N ALA A 374 17.96 -1.64 22.76
CA ALA A 374 18.57 -1.41 24.07
C ALA A 374 18.87 0.08 24.35
N ALA A 375 19.14 0.87 23.30
CA ALA A 375 19.43 2.30 23.42
C ALA A 375 18.17 3.17 23.50
N ASN A 376 17.02 2.69 23.01
CA ASN A 376 15.77 3.43 22.95
C ASN A 376 14.68 2.74 23.78
N GLY A 377 14.31 3.32 24.92
CA GLY A 377 13.27 2.75 25.79
C GLY A 377 11.85 2.81 25.21
N ASP A 378 11.59 3.76 24.30
CA ASP A 378 10.24 4.07 23.81
C ASP A 378 10.00 3.65 22.34
N MET A 379 11.04 3.19 21.63
CA MET A 379 10.97 2.86 20.20
C MET A 379 11.54 1.47 19.94
N SER A 380 10.76 0.62 19.25
CA SER A 380 11.23 -0.69 18.80
C SER A 380 11.51 -0.67 17.29
N PHE A 381 12.72 -1.11 16.93
CA PHE A 381 13.18 -1.32 15.55
C PHE A 381 13.01 -2.77 15.11
N SER A 382 12.43 -3.60 15.97
CA SER A 382 12.09 -4.98 15.65
C SER A 382 11.00 -5.03 14.58
N ARG A 383 11.05 -6.06 13.73
CA ARG A 383 10.01 -6.31 12.73
C ARG A 383 8.64 -6.41 13.42
N PRO A 384 7.59 -5.76 12.89
CA PRO A 384 6.24 -5.90 13.45
C PRO A 384 5.82 -7.37 13.52
N PRO A 385 5.04 -7.76 14.54
CA PRO A 385 4.50 -9.11 14.59
C PRO A 385 3.65 -9.38 13.34
N PRO A 386 3.52 -10.64 12.85
CA PRO A 386 2.81 -10.95 11.61
C PRO A 386 1.35 -10.46 11.56
N GLN A 387 0.73 -10.28 12.73
CA GLN A 387 -0.62 -9.73 12.80
C GLN A 387 -0.65 -8.22 12.45
N ALA A 388 0.45 -7.49 12.65
CA ALA A 388 0.61 -6.07 12.36
C ALA A 388 1.35 -5.75 11.06
N ASP A 389 2.09 -6.70 10.51
CA ASP A 389 2.69 -6.63 9.17
C ASP A 389 1.60 -6.91 8.12
N LEU A 390 0.72 -5.93 7.88
CA LEU A 390 -0.42 -6.01 6.97
C LEU A 390 -0.45 -4.82 5.99
N LEU A 391 -1.10 -5.01 4.83
CA LEU A 391 -1.30 -3.97 3.82
C LEU A 391 -2.63 -3.24 4.04
N ALA A 392 -2.55 -1.92 4.19
CA ALA A 392 -3.69 -1.01 4.19
C ALA A 392 -4.01 -0.52 2.77
N VAL A 393 -5.10 -1.00 2.17
CA VAL A 393 -5.55 -0.59 0.83
C VAL A 393 -6.70 0.42 0.94
N PRO A 394 -6.54 1.68 0.51
CA PRO A 394 -7.63 2.65 0.54
C PRO A 394 -8.73 2.27 -0.45
N VAL A 395 -9.99 2.31 0.00
CA VAL A 395 -11.18 1.99 -0.81
C VAL A 395 -12.09 3.21 -1.07
N GLY A 396 -11.60 4.41 -0.72
CA GLY A 396 -12.29 5.69 -0.93
C GLY A 396 -13.15 6.13 0.26
N GLY A 397 -13.47 7.43 0.33
CA GLY A 397 -14.27 8.01 1.41
C GLY A 397 -13.63 7.86 2.81
N GLY A 398 -12.30 7.85 2.88
CA GLY A 398 -11.54 7.63 4.12
C GLY A 398 -11.60 6.19 4.65
N GLN A 399 -12.09 5.22 3.87
CA GLN A 399 -12.13 3.82 4.26
C GLN A 399 -10.91 3.07 3.70
N VAL A 400 -10.46 2.07 4.46
CA VAL A 400 -9.30 1.22 4.15
C VAL A 400 -9.71 -0.24 4.38
N VAL A 401 -9.24 -1.14 3.51
CA VAL A 401 -9.30 -2.58 3.74
C VAL A 401 -7.91 -3.07 4.06
N VAL A 402 -7.78 -3.79 5.16
CA VAL A 402 -6.53 -4.40 5.61
C VAL A 402 -6.47 -5.82 5.04
N ILE A 403 -5.38 -6.15 4.35
CA ILE A 403 -5.13 -7.48 3.79
C ILE A 403 -3.73 -7.96 4.17
N PRO A 404 -3.51 -9.27 4.35
CA PRO A 404 -2.17 -9.80 4.58
C PRO A 404 -1.28 -9.59 3.36
N HIS A 405 0.03 -9.50 3.60
CA HIS A 405 1.02 -9.55 2.53
C HIS A 405 0.87 -10.85 1.71
N PRO A 406 1.05 -10.83 0.38
CA PRO A 406 0.96 -12.02 -0.47
C PRO A 406 1.86 -13.19 -0.04
N ASN A 407 2.96 -12.88 0.66
CA ASN A 407 3.94 -13.85 1.15
C ASN A 407 3.86 -14.03 2.67
N SER A 408 2.65 -13.94 3.29
CA SER A 408 2.40 -13.80 4.76
C SER A 408 3.33 -14.61 5.67
N GLU A 409 3.65 -15.84 5.30
CA GLU A 409 4.54 -16.78 6.01
C GLU A 409 6.01 -16.33 6.15
N ARG A 410 6.45 -15.31 5.40
CA ARG A 410 7.84 -14.86 5.39
C ARG A 410 8.22 -14.19 6.71
N ILE A 411 9.24 -14.73 7.37
CA ILE A 411 9.74 -14.25 8.67
C ILE A 411 11.02 -13.41 8.59
N ASN A 412 11.82 -13.54 7.54
CA ASN A 412 13.10 -12.82 7.39
C ASN A 412 13.02 -11.69 6.35
N SER A 413 13.94 -10.73 6.46
CA SER A 413 14.16 -9.71 5.43
C SER A 413 14.79 -10.32 4.19
N VAL A 414 14.51 -9.75 3.03
CA VAL A 414 15.05 -10.22 1.74
C VAL A 414 15.66 -9.05 0.98
N VAL A 415 16.73 -9.34 0.25
CA VAL A 415 17.31 -8.41 -0.72
C VAL A 415 16.66 -8.65 -2.07
N HIS A 416 15.93 -7.64 -2.55
CA HIS A 416 15.29 -7.65 -3.87
C HIS A 416 16.22 -6.98 -4.89
N VAL A 417 16.26 -7.52 -6.10
CA VAL A 417 16.98 -6.90 -7.21
C VAL A 417 16.04 -6.71 -8.39
N GLY A 418 15.86 -5.47 -8.81
CA GLY A 418 14.92 -5.14 -9.88
C GLY A 418 14.98 -3.68 -10.30
N SER A 419 14.16 -3.32 -11.28
CA SER A 419 14.06 -1.96 -11.79
C SER A 419 13.28 -1.10 -10.79
N ILE A 420 13.83 0.05 -10.40
CA ILE A 420 13.17 0.98 -9.48
C ILE A 420 12.53 2.11 -10.28
N GLY A 421 11.21 2.19 -10.20
CA GLY A 421 10.40 3.26 -10.77
C GLY A 421 10.21 4.44 -9.84
N ALA A 422 10.06 5.64 -10.37
CA ALA A 422 9.43 6.75 -9.65
C ALA A 422 8.58 7.59 -10.61
N MET A 423 7.57 8.29 -10.08
CA MET A 423 6.69 9.13 -10.89
C MET A 423 6.37 10.46 -10.20
N VAL A 424 6.21 11.52 -10.99
CA VAL A 424 5.64 12.80 -10.52
C VAL A 424 4.22 12.62 -9.97
N SER A 425 3.84 13.44 -8.99
CA SER A 425 2.50 13.44 -8.41
C SER A 425 1.39 13.54 -9.47
N TYR A 426 0.42 12.61 -9.43
CA TYR A 426 -0.77 12.66 -10.27
C TYR A 426 -1.78 13.63 -9.67
N ARG A 427 -1.96 14.80 -10.31
CA ARG A 427 -3.04 15.73 -9.93
C ARG A 427 -4.29 15.35 -10.71
N LYS A 428 -5.26 14.72 -10.03
CA LYS A 428 -6.59 14.51 -10.60
C LYS A 428 -7.28 15.88 -10.68
N GLN A 429 -7.66 16.33 -11.88
CA GLN A 429 -8.55 17.49 -12.02
C GLN A 429 -9.94 17.08 -11.54
N THR A 430 -10.42 17.68 -10.45
CA THR A 430 -11.81 17.57 -10.00
C THR A 430 -12.61 18.75 -10.55
N PHE A 431 -13.81 18.47 -11.06
CA PHE A 431 -14.72 19.49 -11.59
C PHE A 431 -15.21 20.42 -10.47
N ALA A 432 -15.50 21.67 -10.85
CA ALA A 432 -15.68 22.83 -9.97
C ALA A 432 -16.84 22.80 -8.94
N ASN A 433 -17.56 21.68 -8.78
CA ASN A 433 -18.73 21.57 -7.89
C ASN A 433 -18.62 20.49 -6.80
N GLU A 434 -17.49 19.80 -6.66
CA GLU A 434 -17.21 18.99 -5.48
C GLU A 434 -16.12 19.72 -4.66
N GLU A 435 -16.32 19.84 -3.34
CA GLU A 435 -15.34 20.42 -2.43
C GLU A 435 -13.94 19.87 -2.74
N GLN A 436 -12.94 20.77 -2.74
CA GLN A 436 -11.56 20.48 -3.13
C GLN A 436 -10.92 19.41 -2.24
N VAL A 437 -11.16 18.13 -2.51
CA VAL A 437 -10.38 17.04 -1.94
C VAL A 437 -9.17 16.84 -2.84
N ASN A 438 -8.12 17.62 -2.57
CA ASN A 438 -6.79 17.40 -3.13
C ASN A 438 -6.25 16.08 -2.55
N LEU A 439 -6.49 14.95 -3.22
CA LEU A 439 -5.71 13.73 -2.97
C LEU A 439 -4.28 13.97 -3.49
N LYS A 440 -3.46 14.63 -2.66
CA LYS A 440 -2.03 14.84 -2.90
C LYS A 440 -1.36 13.47 -2.86
N SER A 441 -1.06 12.90 -4.01
CA SER A 441 -0.26 11.68 -4.11
C SER A 441 1.20 12.07 -4.27
N PHE A 442 2.04 11.79 -3.27
CA PHE A 442 3.47 12.10 -3.24
C PHE A 442 4.26 11.42 -4.37
N LEU A 443 5.52 11.83 -4.60
CA LEU A 443 6.44 11.06 -5.44
C LEU A 443 6.53 9.63 -4.89
N ARG A 444 6.12 8.65 -5.69
CA ARG A 444 6.07 7.25 -5.26
C ARG A 444 7.13 6.44 -5.99
N ILE A 445 7.90 5.66 -5.23
CA ILE A 445 8.77 4.63 -5.76
C ILE A 445 7.93 3.39 -6.05
N PHE A 446 8.10 2.83 -7.25
CA PHE A 446 7.54 1.56 -7.66
C PHE A 446 8.68 0.57 -7.83
N ILE A 447 8.43 -0.70 -7.54
CA ILE A 447 9.38 -1.77 -7.81
C ILE A 447 8.76 -2.59 -8.91
N PHE A 448 9.43 -2.60 -10.06
CA PHE A 448 8.97 -3.27 -11.27
C PHE A 448 9.48 -4.69 -11.34
#